data_AF-D1NT07-F1
#
_entry.id   AF-D1NT07-F1
#
_cell.length_a   1.000
_cell.length_b   1.000
_cell.length_c   1.000
_cell.angle_alpha   90.00
_cell.angle_beta   90.00
_cell.angle_gamma   90.00
#
_symmetry.space_group_name_H-M   'P 1'
#
loop_
_entity.id
_entity.type
_entity.pdbx_description
1 polymer ?
#
loop_
_entity_poly.entity_id
_entity_poly.type
_entity_poly.pdbx_seq_one_letter_code
_entity_poly.pdbx_strand_id
1 'polypeptide(L)'
;MTHETVEAWTHDMRSMAQEGVEAPQRVGIVGLGLIGGSLALRLKSSGCQVLAWNHRQHPYAHARAMGIECFDNLTDLAAARPDVLVLCNPLAAMPAVLEQLKPALDTQHTTLTDVGSVKGIVRQQVKRVGLDDCYVGAHPMCGNELSGWQAADEHLFHDALWAMTFCEHTDYRRVMAVAGMITRQCRNRLIILDDQTHDRAAALISHMPHVVATSFINMLTDNADRNIAMALSAGSWRDMTRVALTDPDRTKAMVEENGGEVAQLLRSLSARILAVADELDAEQAGGAEAAQADQRLDAFFAKGDDYRRRKAMMKRQKEPGEQTEVLFNTLHVNPDHWREDFLASAKRGEHIVRFTAPFRAIIEDGPSVK
;
A
#
# COMPACT_ATOMS: atom_id res chain seq x y z
N MET A 1 30.95 -10.71 -4.89
CA MET A 1 29.61 -11.02 -4.38
C MET A 1 29.75 -12.27 -3.54
N THR A 2 29.82 -12.13 -2.22
CA THR A 2 29.80 -13.28 -1.31
C THR A 2 28.35 -13.70 -1.17
N HIS A 3 28.00 -14.80 -1.82
CA HIS A 3 26.73 -15.48 -1.60
C HIS A 3 26.83 -16.23 -0.28
N GLU A 4 26.13 -15.75 0.75
CA GLU A 4 25.89 -16.54 1.95
C GLU A 4 24.65 -17.39 1.69
N THR A 5 24.80 -18.73 1.68
CA THR A 5 23.72 -19.69 1.45
C THR A 5 22.89 -19.92 2.71
N VAL A 6 21.58 -20.05 2.50
CA VAL A 6 20.49 -19.83 3.45
C VAL A 6 20.02 -21.16 4.10
N GLU A 7 20.91 -22.11 4.38
CA GLU A 7 20.51 -23.31 5.14
C GLU A 7 20.25 -22.99 6.64
N ALA A 8 20.77 -21.86 7.15
CA ALA A 8 20.62 -21.47 8.56
C ALA A 8 19.35 -20.67 8.91
N TRP A 9 18.50 -20.30 7.94
CA TRP A 9 17.48 -19.24 8.12
C TRP A 9 16.02 -19.76 8.08
N THR A 10 15.80 -21.05 8.35
CA THR A 10 14.49 -21.71 8.23
C THR A 10 13.67 -21.79 9.52
N HIS A 11 14.15 -21.23 10.64
CA HIS A 11 13.34 -21.15 11.86
C HIS A 11 13.35 -19.75 12.45
N ASP A 12 12.19 -19.12 12.30
CA ASP A 12 11.66 -18.08 13.18
C ASP A 12 12.09 -16.63 12.88
N MET A 13 11.37 -15.97 11.96
CA MET A 13 11.34 -14.51 11.85
C MET A 13 11.05 -13.81 13.20
N ARG A 14 10.49 -14.51 14.20
CA ARG A 14 10.25 -13.97 15.55
C ARG A 14 11.52 -13.84 16.39
N SER A 15 12.57 -14.63 16.14
CA SER A 15 13.84 -14.58 16.88
C SER A 15 14.79 -13.47 16.37
N MET A 16 14.63 -13.04 15.12
CA MET A 16 15.56 -12.15 14.42
C MET A 16 15.32 -10.64 14.62
N ALA A 17 14.21 -10.24 15.25
CA ALA A 17 13.80 -8.84 15.42
C ALA A 17 14.60 -8.05 16.46
N GLN A 18 15.62 -8.65 17.10
CA GLN A 18 16.35 -8.02 18.21
C GLN A 18 17.54 -7.14 17.80
N GLU A 19 18.12 -7.35 16.61
CA GLU A 19 19.28 -6.57 16.11
C GLU A 19 18.90 -5.73 14.88
N GLY A 20 19.40 -4.50 14.74
CA GLY A 20 19.12 -3.63 13.58
C GLY A 20 18.99 -2.16 13.96
N VAL A 21 18.46 -1.35 13.05
CA VAL A 21 18.15 0.07 13.35
C VAL A 21 17.22 0.21 14.55
N GLU A 22 17.35 1.31 15.29
CA GLU A 22 16.48 1.61 16.43
C GLU A 22 15.01 1.69 15.97
N ALA A 23 14.12 1.11 16.77
CA ALA A 23 12.69 1.20 16.56
C ALA A 23 12.08 2.13 17.61
N PRO A 24 11.03 2.91 17.25
CA PRO A 24 10.38 3.84 18.16
C PRO A 24 9.83 3.08 19.37
N GLN A 25 10.02 3.58 20.58
CA GLN A 25 9.50 2.92 21.79
C GLN A 25 8.07 3.36 22.10
N ARG A 26 7.70 4.56 21.62
CA ARG A 26 6.39 5.16 21.81
C ARG A 26 5.80 5.60 20.48
N VAL A 27 4.67 4.99 20.11
CA VAL A 27 3.96 5.32 18.88
C VAL A 27 2.58 5.89 19.22
N GLY A 28 2.28 7.06 18.66
CA GLY A 28 0.96 7.68 18.72
C GLY A 28 0.13 7.32 17.50
N ILE A 29 -1.16 7.06 17.69
CA ILE A 29 -2.09 6.71 16.62
C ILE A 29 -3.29 7.66 16.63
N VAL A 30 -3.52 8.34 15.50
CA VAL A 30 -4.66 9.22 15.28
C VAL A 30 -5.70 8.47 14.45
N GLY A 31 -6.74 7.99 15.10
CA GLY A 31 -7.82 7.20 14.49
C GLY A 31 -7.70 5.70 14.78
N LEU A 32 -8.69 5.17 15.49
CA LEU A 32 -8.80 3.75 15.89
C LEU A 32 -9.86 3.03 15.05
N GLY A 33 -9.73 3.10 13.73
CA GLY A 33 -10.52 2.32 12.77
C GLY A 33 -9.88 0.96 12.45
N LEU A 34 -10.21 0.38 11.29
CA LEU A 34 -9.60 -0.87 10.81
C LEU A 34 -8.06 -0.81 10.84
N ILE A 35 -7.47 0.14 10.11
CA ILE A 35 -6.00 0.24 9.97
C ILE A 35 -5.35 0.66 11.30
N GLY A 36 -5.79 1.79 11.88
CA GLY A 36 -5.17 2.31 13.10
C GLY A 36 -5.39 1.44 14.33
N GLY A 37 -6.56 0.81 14.48
CA GLY A 37 -6.82 -0.15 15.56
C GLY A 37 -5.98 -1.41 15.42
N SER A 38 -5.90 -1.99 14.21
CA SER A 38 -5.05 -3.15 13.94
C SER A 38 -3.57 -2.85 14.18
N LEU A 39 -3.13 -1.64 13.82
CA LEU A 39 -1.75 -1.19 14.04
C LEU A 39 -1.48 -1.02 15.54
N ALA A 40 -2.43 -0.45 16.28
CA ALA A 40 -2.34 -0.30 17.73
C ALA A 40 -2.16 -1.65 18.42
N LEU A 41 -2.98 -2.64 18.07
CA LEU A 41 -2.90 -4.00 18.61
C LEU A 41 -1.55 -4.65 18.26
N ARG A 42 -1.12 -4.53 17.01
CA ARG A 42 0.15 -5.09 16.53
C ARG A 42 1.36 -4.48 17.24
N LEU A 43 1.41 -3.16 17.36
CA LEU A 43 2.49 -2.47 18.06
C LEU A 43 2.48 -2.82 19.55
N LYS A 44 1.30 -2.90 20.17
CA LYS A 44 1.18 -3.30 21.56
C LYS A 44 1.70 -4.72 21.81
N SER A 45 1.38 -5.69 20.95
CA SER A 45 1.89 -7.06 21.07
C SER A 45 3.40 -7.18 20.81
N SER A 46 4.01 -6.20 20.13
CA SER A 46 5.46 -6.08 19.97
C SER A 46 6.18 -5.47 21.19
N GLY A 47 5.46 -5.02 22.21
CA GLY A 47 6.00 -4.37 23.40
C GLY A 47 6.14 -2.85 23.31
N CYS A 48 5.67 -2.23 22.23
CA CYS A 48 5.66 -0.76 22.07
C CYS A 48 4.67 -0.12 23.06
N GLN A 49 5.03 1.05 23.59
CA GLN A 49 4.04 1.92 24.23
C GLN A 49 3.17 2.54 23.14
N VAL A 50 1.86 2.29 23.19
CA VAL A 50 0.91 2.80 22.20
C VAL A 50 0.03 3.86 22.84
N LEU A 51 0.11 5.06 22.30
CA LEU A 51 -0.77 6.18 22.59
C LEU A 51 -1.80 6.31 21.48
N ALA A 52 -3.03 6.70 21.81
CA ALA A 52 -4.06 6.84 20.80
C ALA A 52 -5.01 8.00 21.07
N TRP A 53 -5.51 8.57 20.00
CA TRP A 53 -6.66 9.45 19.99
C TRP A 53 -7.61 9.00 18.89
N ASN A 54 -8.92 9.06 19.15
CA ASN A 54 -9.93 8.82 18.14
C ASN A 54 -10.99 9.92 18.22
N HIS A 55 -11.44 10.40 17.06
CA HIS A 55 -12.44 11.47 16.97
C HIS A 55 -13.71 11.18 17.79
N ARG A 56 -14.11 9.91 17.87
CA ARG A 56 -15.18 9.44 18.77
C ARG A 56 -14.61 8.47 19.78
N GLN A 57 -14.87 8.67 21.06
CA GLN A 57 -14.26 7.88 22.13
C GLN A 57 -14.81 6.46 22.32
N HIS A 58 -15.80 6.04 21.52
CA HIS A 58 -16.41 4.71 21.63
C HIS A 58 -15.41 3.52 21.69
N PRO A 59 -14.22 3.54 21.04
CA PRO A 59 -13.26 2.44 21.15
C PRO A 59 -12.49 2.40 22.48
N TYR A 60 -12.48 3.49 23.26
CA TYR A 60 -11.49 3.70 24.32
C TYR A 60 -11.58 2.66 25.44
N ALA A 61 -12.78 2.23 25.82
CA ALA A 61 -12.94 1.21 26.85
C ALA A 61 -12.24 -0.10 26.45
N HIS A 62 -12.41 -0.54 25.19
CA HIS A 62 -11.78 -1.75 24.67
C HIS A 62 -10.29 -1.54 24.43
N ALA A 63 -9.88 -0.42 23.83
CA ALA A 63 -8.48 -0.10 23.58
C ALA A 63 -7.67 -0.03 24.89
N ARG A 64 -8.20 0.62 25.94
CA ARG A 64 -7.59 0.66 27.28
C ARG A 64 -7.47 -0.72 27.91
N ALA A 65 -8.48 -1.59 27.74
CA ALA A 65 -8.41 -2.98 28.19
C ALA A 65 -7.29 -3.78 27.51
N MET A 66 -6.92 -3.42 26.27
CA MET A 66 -5.76 -3.97 25.55
C MET A 66 -4.44 -3.27 25.92
N GLY A 67 -4.45 -2.33 26.87
CA GLY A 67 -3.28 -1.60 27.33
C GLY A 67 -2.82 -0.47 26.40
N ILE A 68 -3.71 0.05 25.55
CA ILE A 68 -3.49 1.26 24.75
C ILE A 68 -3.88 2.49 25.58
N GLU A 69 -3.00 3.50 25.61
CA GLU A 69 -3.21 4.73 26.36
C GLU A 69 -4.00 5.73 25.51
N CYS A 70 -5.28 5.96 25.86
CA CYS A 70 -6.18 6.81 25.07
C CYS A 70 -6.35 8.21 25.65
N PHE A 71 -6.09 9.22 24.83
CA PHE A 71 -6.18 10.65 25.15
C PHE A 71 -7.51 11.24 24.67
N ASP A 72 -8.08 12.19 25.43
CA ASP A 72 -9.36 12.80 25.05
C ASP A 72 -9.21 13.86 23.95
N ASN A 73 -8.06 14.56 23.92
CA ASN A 73 -7.74 15.58 22.92
C ASN A 73 -6.53 15.16 22.07
N LEU A 74 -6.57 15.55 20.79
CA LEU A 74 -5.48 15.32 19.84
C LEU A 74 -4.20 16.06 20.23
N THR A 75 -4.32 17.26 20.80
CA THR A 75 -3.19 18.05 21.30
C THR A 75 -2.49 17.38 22.49
N ASP A 76 -3.23 16.67 23.35
CA ASP A 76 -2.65 15.98 24.51
C ASP A 76 -1.86 14.76 24.06
N LEU A 77 -2.37 14.03 23.05
CA LEU A 77 -1.61 12.96 22.39
C LEU A 77 -0.30 13.49 21.79
N ALA A 78 -0.34 14.63 21.10
CA ALA A 78 0.86 15.25 20.54
C ALA A 78 1.84 15.70 21.64
N ALA A 79 1.34 16.31 22.71
CA ALA A 79 2.12 16.77 23.86
C ALA A 79 2.75 15.63 24.66
N ALA A 80 2.24 14.40 24.54
CA ALA A 80 2.86 13.20 25.10
C ALA A 80 4.15 12.76 24.37
N ARG A 81 4.55 13.49 23.32
CA ARG A 81 5.81 13.34 22.56
C ARG A 81 6.05 11.89 22.14
N PRO A 82 5.22 11.31 21.26
CA PRO A 82 5.55 10.02 20.65
C PRO A 82 6.78 10.16 19.73
N ASP A 83 7.56 9.10 19.60
CA ASP A 83 8.68 9.03 18.66
C ASP A 83 8.15 9.07 17.21
N VAL A 84 7.05 8.34 16.96
CA VAL A 84 6.31 8.33 15.69
C VAL A 84 4.82 8.57 15.95
N LEU A 85 4.22 9.52 15.24
CA LEU A 85 2.78 9.79 15.23
C LEU A 85 2.18 9.37 13.88
N VAL A 86 1.28 8.39 13.91
CA VAL A 86 0.65 7.81 12.72
C VAL A 86 -0.76 8.36 12.52
N LEU A 87 -0.99 8.99 11.38
CA LEU A 87 -2.29 9.51 10.95
C LEU A 87 -3.10 8.43 10.22
N CYS A 88 -4.06 7.85 10.93
CA CYS A 88 -4.97 6.79 10.46
C CYS A 88 -6.40 7.30 10.23
N ASN A 89 -6.60 8.62 10.18
CA ASN A 89 -7.88 9.24 9.85
C ASN A 89 -8.18 9.15 8.33
N PRO A 90 -9.45 9.28 7.93
CA PRO A 90 -9.81 9.47 6.52
C PRO A 90 -9.08 10.67 5.92
N LEU A 91 -8.71 10.58 4.65
CA LEU A 91 -7.99 11.65 3.94
C LEU A 91 -8.77 12.96 3.88
N ALA A 92 -10.10 12.91 3.80
CA ALA A 92 -10.96 14.09 3.91
C ALA A 92 -10.83 14.84 5.25
N ALA A 93 -10.48 14.16 6.34
CA ALA A 93 -10.29 14.77 7.66
C ALA A 93 -8.85 15.26 7.90
N MET A 94 -7.92 14.94 6.99
CA MET A 94 -6.49 15.20 7.16
C MET A 94 -6.16 16.70 7.37
N PRO A 95 -6.73 17.66 6.62
CA PRO A 95 -6.44 19.08 6.85
C PRO A 95 -6.76 19.55 8.27
N ALA A 96 -7.95 19.21 8.78
CA ALA A 96 -8.38 19.62 10.12
C ALA A 96 -7.55 18.97 11.22
N VAL A 97 -7.15 17.70 11.05
CA VAL A 97 -6.26 16.99 11.97
C VAL A 97 -4.89 17.65 12.02
N LEU A 98 -4.32 17.99 10.86
CA LEU A 98 -3.01 18.63 10.74
C LEU A 98 -2.98 20.03 11.36
N GLU A 99 -4.04 20.84 11.14
CA GLU A 99 -4.17 22.17 11.74
C GLU A 99 -4.21 22.12 13.27
N GLN A 100 -4.91 21.14 13.84
CA GLN A 100 -4.97 20.93 15.30
C GLN A 100 -3.64 20.42 15.87
N LEU A 101 -2.91 19.59 15.12
CA LEU A 101 -1.62 19.03 15.54
C LEU A 101 -0.49 20.07 15.53
N LYS A 102 -0.46 20.94 14.52
CA LYS A 102 0.63 21.89 14.29
C LYS A 102 1.09 22.66 15.55
N PRO A 103 0.21 23.25 16.38
CA PRO A 103 0.66 24.01 17.56
C PRO A 103 1.19 23.15 18.71
N ALA A 104 0.88 21.85 18.76
CA ALA A 104 1.22 20.96 19.88
C ALA A 104 2.33 19.94 19.56
N LEU A 105 2.60 19.68 18.28
CA LEU A 105 3.56 18.67 17.84
C LEU A 105 5.01 19.16 18.03
N ASP A 106 5.80 18.39 18.77
CA ASP A 106 7.26 18.58 18.85
C ASP A 106 7.94 18.04 17.58
N THR A 107 8.10 18.90 16.58
CA THR A 107 8.65 18.54 15.26
C THR A 107 10.15 18.19 15.26
N GLN A 108 10.86 18.48 16.37
CA GLN A 108 12.26 18.11 16.54
C GLN A 108 12.40 16.65 16.98
N HIS A 109 11.42 16.15 17.74
CA HIS A 109 11.43 14.79 18.26
C HIS A 109 10.51 13.85 17.47
N THR A 110 9.26 14.23 17.26
CA THR A 110 8.23 13.36 16.69
C THR A 110 8.36 13.29 15.17
N THR A 111 8.42 12.06 14.64
CA THR A 111 8.24 11.78 13.22
C THR A 111 6.77 11.59 12.91
N LEU A 112 6.23 12.37 12.00
CA LEU A 112 4.87 12.24 11.50
C LEU A 112 4.83 11.25 10.32
N THR A 113 3.85 10.36 10.30
CA THR A 113 3.56 9.49 9.15
C THR A 113 2.07 9.32 8.97
N ASP A 114 1.64 8.84 7.82
CA ASP A 114 0.24 8.49 7.53
C ASP A 114 0.12 7.03 7.07
N VAL A 115 -1.11 6.62 6.75
CA VAL A 115 -1.44 5.30 6.15
C VAL A 115 -2.35 5.43 4.92
N GLY A 116 -2.52 6.63 4.38
CA GLY A 116 -3.46 6.94 3.29
C GLY A 116 -3.15 6.21 1.98
N SER A 117 -4.15 6.04 1.12
CA SER A 117 -3.97 5.36 -0.17
C SER A 117 -3.34 6.24 -1.26
N VAL A 118 -3.24 7.55 -1.04
CA VAL A 118 -2.68 8.54 -1.97
C VAL A 118 -1.67 9.41 -1.24
N LYS A 119 -0.48 9.59 -1.81
CA LYS A 119 0.67 10.19 -1.12
C LYS A 119 0.91 11.65 -1.48
N GLY A 120 0.72 12.01 -2.75
CA GLY A 120 0.89 13.37 -3.22
C GLY A 120 -0.02 14.37 -2.49
N ILE A 121 -1.30 14.05 -2.34
CA ILE A 121 -2.26 14.94 -1.66
C ILE A 121 -1.95 15.11 -0.17
N VAL A 122 -1.57 14.02 0.52
CA VAL A 122 -1.20 14.09 1.94
C VAL A 122 0.04 14.94 2.12
N ARG A 123 1.08 14.74 1.29
CA ARG A 123 2.29 15.56 1.39
C ARG A 123 2.01 17.03 1.14
N GLN A 124 1.14 17.36 0.20
CA GLN A 124 0.70 18.75 -0.01
C GLN A 124 -0.01 19.31 1.22
N GLN A 125 -0.91 18.55 1.85
CA GLN A 125 -1.62 18.99 3.05
C GLN A 125 -0.66 19.20 4.24
N VAL A 126 0.28 18.28 4.45
CA VAL A 126 1.32 18.39 5.48
C VAL A 126 2.21 19.62 5.24
N LYS A 127 2.63 19.87 4.00
CA LYS A 127 3.43 21.04 3.63
C LYS A 127 2.69 22.35 3.87
N ARG A 128 1.37 22.41 3.59
CA ARG A 128 0.56 23.62 3.81
C ARG A 128 0.54 24.08 5.27
N VAL A 129 0.62 23.15 6.22
CA VAL A 129 0.70 23.48 7.65
C VAL A 129 2.14 23.60 8.18
N GLY A 130 3.15 23.41 7.31
CA GLY A 130 4.57 23.49 7.66
C GLY A 130 5.03 22.36 8.60
N LEU A 131 4.56 21.13 8.37
CA LEU A 131 5.01 19.92 9.08
C LEU A 131 5.84 18.99 8.17
N ASP A 132 6.18 19.43 6.96
CA ASP A 132 6.84 18.61 5.94
C ASP A 132 8.24 18.16 6.33
N ASP A 133 8.97 18.96 7.11
CA ASP A 133 10.26 18.54 7.66
C ASP A 133 10.08 17.24 8.46
N CYS A 134 9.07 17.16 9.33
CA CYS A 134 8.86 16.03 10.22
C CYS A 134 8.15 14.81 9.62
N TYR A 135 7.86 14.82 8.31
CA TYR A 135 6.92 13.87 7.71
C TYR A 135 7.53 12.88 6.72
N VAL A 136 7.22 11.59 6.93
CA VAL A 136 7.49 10.48 6.01
C VAL A 136 6.16 9.84 5.65
N GLY A 137 5.89 9.61 4.36
CA GLY A 137 4.62 9.03 3.96
C GLY A 137 4.67 7.51 4.10
N ALA A 138 3.54 6.87 4.41
CA ALA A 138 3.48 5.41 4.39
C ALA A 138 2.09 4.91 3.96
N HIS A 139 2.04 3.76 3.32
CA HIS A 139 0.80 3.13 2.88
C HIS A 139 0.93 1.61 3.05
N PRO A 140 0.26 1.01 4.04
CA PRO A 140 0.20 -0.44 4.13
C PRO A 140 -0.67 -1.00 3.01
N MET A 141 -0.13 -1.95 2.24
CA MET A 141 -0.84 -2.65 1.17
C MET A 141 -1.71 -3.78 1.72
N CYS A 142 -2.49 -3.48 2.76
CA CYS A 142 -3.43 -4.39 3.40
C CYS A 142 -4.73 -3.65 3.73
N GLY A 143 -5.81 -4.40 3.86
CA GLY A 143 -7.12 -3.85 4.21
C GLY A 143 -8.23 -4.78 3.74
N ASN A 144 -9.42 -4.53 4.27
CA ASN A 144 -10.64 -5.20 3.86
C ASN A 144 -11.77 -4.16 3.73
N GLU A 145 -12.96 -4.64 3.43
CA GLU A 145 -14.19 -3.87 3.28
C GLU A 145 -14.81 -3.42 4.61
N LEU A 146 -14.35 -3.94 5.74
CA LEU A 146 -14.87 -3.61 7.06
C LEU A 146 -14.33 -2.27 7.57
N SER A 147 -14.98 -1.72 8.60
CA SER A 147 -14.65 -0.41 9.16
C SER A 147 -14.82 -0.35 10.68
N GLY A 148 -14.24 0.68 11.30
CA GLY A 148 -14.31 0.90 12.75
C GLY A 148 -13.38 0.00 13.57
N TRP A 149 -13.37 0.21 14.88
CA TRP A 149 -12.53 -0.54 15.82
C TRP A 149 -12.90 -2.02 15.87
N GLN A 150 -14.17 -2.38 15.68
CA GLN A 150 -14.64 -3.76 15.71
C GLN A 150 -14.06 -4.60 14.57
N ALA A 151 -13.59 -3.95 13.51
CA ALA A 151 -12.89 -4.59 12.41
C ALA A 151 -11.37 -4.71 12.62
N ALA A 152 -10.85 -4.15 13.73
CA ALA A 152 -9.42 -4.21 14.03
C ALA A 152 -8.98 -5.65 14.34
N ASP A 153 -7.88 -6.05 13.73
CA ASP A 153 -7.30 -7.39 13.86
C ASP A 153 -5.77 -7.26 13.90
N GLU A 154 -5.13 -7.81 14.93
CA GLU A 154 -3.67 -7.80 15.05
C GLU A 154 -2.96 -8.51 13.90
N HIS A 155 -3.65 -9.44 13.23
CA HIS A 155 -3.14 -10.20 12.09
C HIS A 155 -3.35 -9.50 10.75
N LEU A 156 -4.08 -8.38 10.68
CA LEU A 156 -4.30 -7.64 9.42
C LEU A 156 -2.99 -7.31 8.70
N PHE A 157 -1.95 -7.05 9.49
CA PHE A 157 -0.63 -6.66 9.02
C PHE A 157 0.33 -7.82 8.80
N HIS A 158 -0.03 -9.08 9.08
CA HIS A 158 0.90 -10.21 8.93
C HIS A 158 1.50 -10.25 7.52
N ASP A 159 2.83 -10.18 7.45
CA ASP A 159 3.63 -10.13 6.22
C ASP A 159 3.20 -9.05 5.21
N ALA A 160 2.53 -7.99 5.69
CA ALA A 160 2.06 -6.91 4.84
C ALA A 160 3.25 -6.18 4.21
N LEU A 161 3.09 -5.80 2.94
CA LEU A 161 4.00 -4.88 2.27
C LEU A 161 3.57 -3.44 2.57
N TRP A 162 4.52 -2.56 2.88
CA TRP A 162 4.29 -1.13 3.04
C TRP A 162 5.01 -0.36 1.94
N ALA A 163 4.33 0.58 1.32
CA ALA A 163 4.98 1.61 0.53
C ALA A 163 5.32 2.80 1.43
N MET A 164 6.60 3.04 1.68
CA MET A 164 7.07 4.22 2.40
C MET A 164 7.56 5.27 1.39
N THR A 165 7.14 6.51 1.54
CA THR A 165 7.43 7.57 0.57
C THR A 165 8.23 8.73 1.11
N PHE A 166 9.07 9.26 0.22
CA PHE A 166 9.91 10.42 0.46
C PHE A 166 9.69 11.52 -0.58
N CYS A 167 10.14 12.72 -0.26
CA CYS A 167 10.42 13.80 -1.20
C CYS A 167 11.89 14.27 -1.06
N GLU A 168 12.27 15.29 -1.84
CA GLU A 168 13.63 15.86 -1.86
C GLU A 168 14.12 16.38 -0.50
N HIS A 169 13.20 16.79 0.39
CA HIS A 169 13.53 17.35 1.71
C HIS A 169 13.31 16.37 2.87
N THR A 170 12.82 15.15 2.60
CA THR A 170 12.59 14.17 3.67
C THR A 170 13.90 13.84 4.40
N ASP A 171 13.92 14.00 5.72
CA ASP A 171 15.07 13.64 6.55
C ASP A 171 15.21 12.11 6.66
N TYR A 172 16.38 11.58 6.32
CA TYR A 172 16.69 10.16 6.40
C TYR A 172 16.50 9.58 7.80
N ARG A 173 16.77 10.36 8.86
CA ARG A 173 16.60 9.91 10.24
C ARG A 173 15.13 9.54 10.53
N ARG A 174 14.21 10.31 9.94
CA ARG A 174 12.76 10.08 10.04
C ARG A 174 12.33 8.87 9.21
N VAL A 175 12.95 8.66 8.04
CA VAL A 175 12.77 7.43 7.24
C VAL A 175 13.14 6.20 8.05
N MET A 176 14.26 6.24 8.79
CA MET A 176 14.68 5.14 9.65
C MET A 176 13.75 4.89 10.83
N ALA A 177 13.16 5.94 11.43
CA ALA A 177 12.18 5.78 12.50
C ALA A 177 10.92 5.01 12.02
N VAL A 178 10.38 5.40 10.86
CA VAL A 178 9.21 4.73 10.27
C VAL A 178 9.57 3.33 9.76
N ALA A 179 10.73 3.15 9.14
CA ALA A 179 11.23 1.84 8.71
C ALA A 179 11.43 0.88 9.90
N GLY A 180 11.94 1.38 11.03
CA GLY A 180 12.11 0.62 12.26
C GLY A 180 10.76 0.17 12.83
N MET A 181 9.75 1.05 12.85
CA MET A 181 8.38 0.70 13.22
C MET A 181 7.84 -0.44 12.34
N ILE A 182 7.94 -0.30 11.01
CA ILE A 182 7.40 -1.28 10.06
C ILE A 182 8.14 -2.62 10.14
N THR A 183 9.48 -2.62 10.10
CA THR A 183 10.27 -3.85 9.98
C THR A 183 10.51 -4.57 11.31
N ARG A 184 10.76 -3.85 12.43
CA ARG A 184 11.00 -4.50 13.74
C ARG A 184 9.71 -4.75 14.52
N GLN A 185 8.85 -3.74 14.62
CA GLN A 185 7.68 -3.82 15.51
C GLN A 185 6.51 -4.52 14.82
N CYS A 186 6.18 -4.09 13.61
CA CYS A 186 5.12 -4.74 12.84
C CYS A 186 5.59 -6.05 12.21
N ARG A 187 6.91 -6.24 12.01
CA ARG A 187 7.52 -7.39 11.31
C ARG A 187 7.03 -7.50 9.87
N ASN A 188 6.96 -6.35 9.21
CA ASN A 188 6.45 -6.19 7.86
C ASN A 188 7.57 -5.89 6.88
N ARG A 189 7.22 -5.96 5.60
CA ARG A 189 8.12 -5.66 4.50
C ARG A 189 7.83 -4.26 3.98
N LEU A 190 8.79 -3.65 3.32
CA LEU A 190 8.60 -2.34 2.72
C LEU A 190 9.30 -2.16 1.38
N ILE A 191 8.70 -1.32 0.55
CA ILE A 191 9.36 -0.65 -0.57
C ILE A 191 9.46 0.83 -0.24
N ILE A 192 10.53 1.47 -0.68
CA ILE A 192 10.77 2.91 -0.47
C ILE A 192 10.87 3.59 -1.82
N LEU A 193 10.04 4.61 -2.05
CA LEU A 193 9.90 5.29 -3.34
C LEU A 193 9.42 6.73 -3.18
N ASP A 194 9.42 7.51 -4.25
CA ASP A 194 8.85 8.86 -4.22
C ASP A 194 7.30 8.83 -4.29
N ASP A 195 6.66 9.90 -3.81
CA ASP A 195 5.19 10.01 -3.78
C ASP A 195 4.56 9.85 -5.18
N GLN A 196 5.20 10.37 -6.24
CA GLN A 196 4.66 10.35 -7.59
C GLN A 196 4.70 8.94 -8.19
N THR A 197 5.78 8.19 -7.97
CA THR A 197 5.87 6.79 -8.37
C THR A 197 4.85 5.94 -7.64
N HIS A 198 4.63 6.19 -6.34
CA HIS A 198 3.58 5.52 -5.58
C HIS A 198 2.19 5.78 -6.19
N ASP A 199 1.80 7.04 -6.39
CA ASP A 199 0.45 7.39 -6.83
C ASP A 199 0.16 6.88 -8.24
N ARG A 200 1.15 6.90 -9.15
CA ARG A 200 1.06 6.25 -10.47
C ARG A 200 0.82 4.74 -10.36
N ALA A 201 1.58 4.07 -9.50
CA ALA A 201 1.46 2.62 -9.30
C ALA A 201 0.10 2.26 -8.67
N ALA A 202 -0.32 2.98 -7.62
CA ALA A 202 -1.60 2.78 -6.95
C ALA A 202 -2.78 3.04 -7.91
N ALA A 203 -2.69 4.07 -8.76
CA ALA A 203 -3.70 4.31 -9.79
C ALA A 203 -3.81 3.13 -10.77
N LEU A 204 -2.68 2.59 -11.23
CA LEU A 204 -2.63 1.48 -12.18
C LEU A 204 -3.19 0.17 -11.60
N ILE A 205 -2.81 -0.18 -10.37
CA ILE A 205 -3.07 -1.50 -9.79
C ILE A 205 -4.31 -1.55 -8.88
N SER A 206 -4.85 -0.39 -8.47
CA SER A 206 -5.99 -0.30 -7.55
C SER A 206 -7.08 0.64 -8.07
N HIS A 207 -6.80 1.93 -8.24
CA HIS A 207 -7.86 2.94 -8.45
C HIS A 207 -8.55 2.78 -9.82
N MET A 208 -7.78 2.66 -10.92
CA MET A 208 -8.33 2.40 -12.25
C MET A 208 -9.12 1.08 -12.28
N PRO A 209 -8.61 -0.05 -11.76
CA PRO A 209 -9.38 -1.28 -11.67
C PRO A 209 -10.75 -1.14 -10.98
N HIS A 210 -10.86 -0.35 -9.91
CA HIS A 210 -12.14 -0.06 -9.28
C HIS A 210 -13.09 0.67 -10.23
N VAL A 211 -12.64 1.70 -10.95
CA VAL A 211 -13.48 2.42 -11.93
C VAL A 211 -13.94 1.49 -13.05
N VAL A 212 -13.04 0.66 -13.59
CA VAL A 212 -13.35 -0.29 -14.67
C VAL A 212 -14.36 -1.34 -14.20
N ALA A 213 -14.19 -1.89 -13.00
CA ALA A 213 -15.12 -2.86 -12.43
C ALA A 213 -16.50 -2.23 -12.19
N THR A 214 -16.55 -0.98 -11.70
CA THR A 214 -17.80 -0.22 -11.55
C THR A 214 -18.46 0.03 -12.92
N SER A 215 -17.69 0.36 -13.96
CA SER A 215 -18.23 0.49 -15.32
C SER A 215 -18.85 -0.81 -15.83
N PHE A 216 -18.24 -1.97 -15.55
CA PHE A 216 -18.79 -3.28 -15.96
C PHE A 216 -20.15 -3.56 -15.31
N ILE A 217 -20.30 -3.33 -14.00
CA ILE A 217 -21.59 -3.56 -13.34
C ILE A 217 -22.66 -2.56 -13.78
N ASN A 218 -22.28 -1.32 -14.12
CA ASN A 218 -23.21 -0.35 -14.68
C ASN A 218 -23.71 -0.78 -16.06
N MET A 219 -22.81 -1.23 -16.94
CA MET A 219 -23.18 -1.76 -18.26
C MET A 219 -24.15 -2.95 -18.15
N LEU A 220 -23.93 -3.86 -17.20
CA LEU A 220 -24.88 -4.94 -16.94
C LEU A 220 -26.23 -4.39 -16.46
N THR A 221 -26.22 -3.44 -15.52
CA THR A 221 -27.45 -2.86 -14.94
C THR A 221 -28.32 -2.21 -16.03
N ASP A 222 -27.68 -1.52 -16.97
CA ASP A 222 -28.34 -0.83 -18.09
C ASP A 222 -28.77 -1.79 -19.22
N ASN A 223 -28.30 -3.04 -19.22
CA ASN A 223 -28.61 -4.01 -20.28
C ASN A 223 -30.03 -4.59 -20.15
N ALA A 224 -30.72 -4.73 -21.29
CA ALA A 224 -32.05 -5.33 -21.34
C ALA A 224 -32.04 -6.82 -20.94
N ASP A 225 -30.98 -7.55 -21.28
CA ASP A 225 -30.79 -8.97 -21.02
C ASP A 225 -30.06 -9.26 -19.70
N ARG A 226 -29.96 -8.26 -18.80
CA ARG A 226 -29.19 -8.36 -17.54
C ARG A 226 -29.48 -9.60 -16.70
N ASN A 227 -30.73 -10.05 -16.67
CA ASN A 227 -31.12 -11.24 -15.91
C ASN A 227 -30.55 -12.52 -16.51
N ILE A 228 -30.55 -12.62 -17.85
CA ILE A 228 -29.96 -13.75 -18.58
C ILE A 228 -28.45 -13.71 -18.44
N ALA A 229 -27.83 -12.55 -18.66
CA ALA A 229 -26.39 -12.36 -18.49
C ALA A 229 -25.92 -12.74 -17.08
N MET A 230 -26.67 -12.36 -16.03
CA MET A 230 -26.39 -12.78 -14.66
C MET A 230 -26.52 -14.29 -14.46
N ALA A 231 -27.55 -14.93 -15.03
CA ALA A 231 -27.73 -16.38 -14.95
C ALA A 231 -26.61 -17.17 -15.66
N LEU A 232 -25.98 -16.57 -16.68
CA LEU A 232 -24.84 -17.13 -17.41
C LEU A 232 -23.48 -16.73 -16.82
N SER A 233 -23.46 -15.89 -15.79
CA SER A 233 -22.21 -15.38 -15.21
C SER A 233 -21.42 -16.49 -14.50
N ALA A 234 -20.09 -16.44 -14.62
CA ALA A 234 -19.17 -17.44 -14.08
C ALA A 234 -17.94 -16.79 -13.42
N GLY A 235 -16.81 -17.51 -13.38
CA GLY A 235 -15.59 -17.06 -12.71
C GLY A 235 -15.03 -15.73 -13.22
N SER A 236 -15.07 -15.49 -14.54
CA SER A 236 -14.57 -14.25 -15.13
C SER A 236 -15.34 -13.02 -14.64
N TRP A 237 -16.68 -13.10 -14.64
CA TRP A 237 -17.54 -12.03 -14.12
C TRP A 237 -17.28 -11.79 -12.63
N ARG A 238 -17.25 -12.86 -11.83
CA ARG A 238 -16.99 -12.79 -10.38
C ARG A 238 -15.67 -12.07 -10.08
N ASP A 239 -14.59 -12.46 -10.75
CA ASP A 239 -13.26 -11.93 -10.45
C ASP A 239 -13.11 -10.47 -10.91
N MET A 240 -13.68 -10.12 -12.08
CA MET A 240 -13.64 -8.75 -12.61
C MET A 240 -14.50 -7.76 -11.80
N THR A 241 -15.59 -8.23 -11.19
CA THR A 241 -16.54 -7.36 -10.47
C THR A 241 -16.37 -7.36 -8.95
N ARG A 242 -15.53 -8.26 -8.40
CA ARG A 242 -15.32 -8.37 -6.94
C ARG A 242 -15.00 -7.04 -6.26
N VAL A 243 -14.16 -6.20 -6.88
CA VAL A 243 -13.76 -4.91 -6.30
C VAL A 243 -14.82 -3.82 -6.45
N ALA A 244 -15.83 -4.01 -7.32
CA ALA A 244 -16.96 -3.09 -7.43
C ALA A 244 -17.99 -3.26 -6.28
N LEU A 245 -17.81 -4.29 -5.43
CA LEU A 245 -18.66 -4.53 -4.26
C LEU A 245 -18.25 -3.69 -3.04
N THR A 246 -17.17 -2.91 -3.13
CA THR A 246 -16.77 -1.98 -2.08
C THR A 246 -17.73 -0.78 -2.02
N ASP A 247 -17.78 -0.14 -0.85
CA ASP A 247 -18.58 1.07 -0.64
C ASP A 247 -18.32 2.13 -1.74
N PRO A 248 -19.37 2.64 -2.42
CA PRO A 248 -19.22 3.59 -3.52
C PRO A 248 -18.59 4.92 -3.10
N ASP A 249 -18.91 5.43 -1.91
CA ASP A 249 -18.37 6.72 -1.44
C ASP A 249 -16.88 6.60 -1.12
N ARG A 250 -16.46 5.48 -0.51
CA ARG A 250 -15.06 5.14 -0.29
C ARG A 250 -14.30 5.05 -1.62
N THR A 251 -14.88 4.36 -2.60
CA THR A 251 -14.28 4.16 -3.92
C THR A 251 -14.12 5.50 -4.65
N LYS A 252 -15.17 6.33 -4.62
CA LYS A 252 -15.18 7.67 -5.20
C LYS A 252 -14.09 8.55 -4.59
N ALA A 253 -14.00 8.61 -3.26
CA ALA A 253 -12.98 9.41 -2.58
C ALA A 253 -11.56 9.03 -3.01
N MET A 254 -11.24 7.73 -2.99
CA MET A 254 -9.93 7.21 -3.41
C MET A 254 -9.59 7.58 -4.87
N VAL A 255 -10.59 7.53 -5.77
CA VAL A 255 -10.41 7.89 -7.18
C VAL A 255 -10.23 9.40 -7.35
N GLU A 256 -11.03 10.21 -6.68
CA GLU A 256 -10.96 11.68 -6.78
C GLU A 256 -9.63 12.22 -6.24
N GLU A 257 -9.13 11.65 -5.15
CA GLU A 257 -7.85 12.03 -4.53
C GLU A 257 -6.65 11.80 -5.45
N ASN A 258 -6.76 10.85 -6.40
CA ASN A 258 -5.72 10.55 -7.39
C ASN A 258 -6.24 10.73 -8.84
N GLY A 259 -7.20 11.64 -9.04
CA GLY A 259 -7.98 11.74 -10.27
C GLY A 259 -7.16 12.01 -11.53
N GLY A 260 -6.03 12.72 -11.42
CA GLY A 260 -5.13 12.99 -12.54
C GLY A 260 -4.53 11.71 -13.14
N GLU A 261 -3.91 10.89 -12.28
CA GLU A 261 -3.30 9.62 -12.70
C GLU A 261 -4.36 8.63 -13.20
N VAL A 262 -5.51 8.56 -12.50
CA VAL A 262 -6.63 7.69 -12.90
C VAL A 262 -7.17 8.08 -14.27
N ALA A 263 -7.39 9.37 -14.53
CA ALA A 263 -7.92 9.83 -15.81
C ALA A 263 -6.98 9.52 -16.99
N GLN A 264 -5.67 9.66 -16.81
CA GLN A 264 -4.69 9.33 -17.85
C GLN A 264 -4.72 7.82 -18.18
N LEU A 265 -4.79 6.98 -17.15
CA LEU A 265 -4.84 5.53 -17.31
C LEU A 265 -6.15 5.07 -17.95
N LEU A 266 -7.29 5.62 -17.56
CA LEU A 266 -8.59 5.32 -18.16
C LEU A 266 -8.64 5.67 -19.65
N ARG A 267 -8.09 6.82 -20.06
CA ARG A 267 -7.98 7.17 -21.49
C ARG A 267 -7.10 6.19 -22.25
N SER A 268 -5.98 5.79 -21.64
CA SER A 268 -5.05 4.82 -22.24
C SER A 268 -5.69 3.44 -22.37
N LEU A 269 -6.46 3.00 -21.37
CA LEU A 269 -7.20 1.74 -21.41
C LEU A 269 -8.33 1.80 -22.44
N SER A 270 -9.10 2.88 -22.47
CA SER A 270 -10.18 3.10 -23.44
C SER A 270 -9.66 3.00 -24.88
N ALA A 271 -8.55 3.68 -25.20
CA ALA A 271 -7.92 3.57 -26.52
C ALA A 271 -7.51 2.14 -26.87
N ARG A 272 -7.02 1.35 -25.89
CA ARG A 272 -6.68 -0.06 -26.12
C ARG A 272 -7.90 -0.93 -26.39
N ILE A 273 -8.99 -0.73 -25.65
CA ILE A 273 -10.23 -1.50 -25.81
C ILE A 273 -10.93 -1.15 -27.12
N LEU A 274 -10.96 0.14 -27.48
CA LEU A 274 -11.51 0.61 -28.76
C LEU A 274 -10.75 0.03 -29.94
N ALA A 275 -9.41 0.03 -29.89
CA ALA A 275 -8.62 -0.61 -30.94
C ALA A 275 -8.99 -2.09 -31.13
N VAL A 276 -9.21 -2.85 -30.05
CA VAL A 276 -9.65 -4.25 -30.16
C VAL A 276 -11.04 -4.37 -30.78
N ALA A 277 -11.97 -3.46 -30.46
CA ALA A 277 -13.28 -3.43 -31.09
C ALA A 277 -13.17 -3.16 -32.60
N ASP A 278 -12.36 -2.18 -33.00
CA ASP A 278 -12.11 -1.86 -34.41
C ASP A 278 -11.49 -3.05 -35.18
N GLU A 279 -10.56 -3.78 -34.55
CA GLU A 279 -9.99 -5.00 -35.17
C GLU A 279 -11.03 -6.11 -35.35
N LEU A 280 -11.94 -6.30 -34.39
CA LEU A 280 -13.01 -7.31 -34.49
C LEU A 280 -13.99 -6.96 -35.63
N ASP A 281 -14.33 -5.69 -35.79
CA ASP A 281 -15.18 -5.22 -36.89
C ASP A 281 -14.48 -5.43 -38.25
N ALA A 282 -13.19 -5.13 -38.34
CA ALA A 282 -12.38 -5.33 -39.55
C ALA A 282 -12.22 -6.82 -39.92
N GLU A 283 -12.03 -7.70 -38.93
CA GLU A 283 -11.98 -9.15 -39.12
C GLU A 283 -13.30 -9.67 -39.72
N GLN A 284 -14.44 -9.22 -39.18
CA GLN A 284 -15.77 -9.61 -39.65
C GLN A 284 -16.10 -9.09 -41.06
N ALA A 285 -15.61 -7.91 -41.43
CA ALA A 285 -15.82 -7.35 -42.77
C ALA A 285 -15.14 -8.15 -43.89
N GLY A 286 -14.12 -8.95 -43.56
CA GLY A 286 -13.39 -9.80 -44.50
C GLY A 286 -12.44 -9.04 -45.44
N GLY A 287 -11.93 -9.75 -46.46
CA GLY A 287 -11.01 -9.15 -47.45
C GLY A 287 -9.56 -9.08 -47.00
N ALA A 288 -8.76 -8.23 -47.66
CA ALA A 288 -7.31 -8.15 -47.43
C ALA A 288 -6.94 -7.58 -46.04
N GLU A 289 -7.82 -6.79 -45.42
CA GLU A 289 -7.59 -6.18 -44.12
C GLU A 289 -7.85 -7.15 -42.95
N ALA A 290 -8.71 -8.16 -43.14
CA ALA A 290 -9.05 -9.13 -42.10
C ALA A 290 -7.84 -9.95 -41.61
N ALA A 291 -6.96 -10.37 -42.51
CA ALA A 291 -5.74 -11.11 -42.12
C ALA A 291 -4.77 -10.25 -41.29
N GLN A 292 -4.78 -8.93 -41.48
CA GLN A 292 -3.96 -8.03 -40.67
C GLN A 292 -4.61 -7.73 -39.32
N ALA A 293 -5.94 -7.68 -39.26
CA ALA A 293 -6.70 -7.52 -38.02
C ALA A 293 -6.50 -8.73 -37.09
N ASP A 294 -6.59 -9.95 -37.62
CA ASP A 294 -6.32 -11.20 -36.90
C ASP A 294 -4.91 -11.20 -36.25
N GLN A 295 -3.88 -10.81 -37.00
CA GLN A 295 -2.51 -10.67 -36.46
C GLN A 295 -2.41 -9.63 -35.34
N ARG A 296 -3.17 -8.53 -35.41
CA ARG A 296 -3.20 -7.50 -34.36
C ARG A 296 -3.95 -7.97 -33.12
N LEU A 297 -5.01 -8.76 -33.28
CA LEU A 297 -5.71 -9.43 -32.18
C LEU A 297 -4.81 -10.44 -31.48
N ASP A 298 -4.10 -11.29 -32.22
CA ASP A 298 -3.10 -12.22 -31.68
C ASP A 298 -2.05 -11.49 -30.84
N ALA A 299 -1.49 -10.40 -31.39
CA ALA A 299 -0.52 -9.58 -30.68
C ALA A 299 -1.09 -8.96 -29.39
N PHE A 300 -2.35 -8.50 -29.42
CA PHE A 300 -3.02 -7.99 -28.23
C PHE A 300 -3.14 -9.05 -27.13
N PHE A 301 -3.60 -10.25 -27.47
CA PHE A 301 -3.76 -11.33 -26.50
C PHE A 301 -2.43 -11.88 -26.00
N ALA A 302 -1.36 -11.90 -26.81
CA ALA A 302 -0.04 -12.40 -26.42
C ALA A 302 0.75 -11.42 -25.53
N LYS A 303 0.48 -10.11 -25.62
CA LYS A 303 1.27 -9.07 -24.93
C LYS A 303 1.40 -9.25 -23.40
N GLY A 304 0.40 -9.88 -22.77
CA GLY A 304 0.38 -10.13 -21.32
C GLY A 304 1.08 -11.43 -20.88
N ASP A 305 1.77 -12.14 -21.77
CA ASP A 305 2.28 -13.49 -21.47
C ASP A 305 3.31 -13.55 -20.34
N ASP A 306 4.17 -12.54 -20.19
CA ASP A 306 5.13 -12.50 -19.07
C ASP A 306 4.42 -12.43 -17.72
N TYR A 307 3.35 -11.63 -17.64
CA TYR A 307 2.51 -11.59 -16.44
C TYR A 307 1.84 -12.95 -16.18
N ARG A 308 1.30 -13.61 -17.22
CA ARG A 308 0.66 -14.94 -17.08
C ARG A 308 1.65 -16.00 -16.60
N ARG A 309 2.82 -16.09 -17.23
CA ARG A 309 3.92 -16.99 -16.84
C ARG A 309 4.30 -16.78 -15.39
N ARG A 310 4.48 -15.52 -14.98
CA ARG A 310 4.86 -15.16 -13.61
C ARG A 310 3.76 -15.52 -12.60
N LYS A 311 2.49 -15.23 -12.90
CA LYS A 311 1.35 -15.60 -12.04
C LYS A 311 1.24 -17.12 -11.86
N ALA A 312 1.47 -17.89 -12.94
CA ALA A 312 1.48 -19.34 -12.89
C ALA A 312 2.60 -19.89 -12.00
N MET A 313 3.82 -19.32 -12.09
CA MET A 313 4.94 -19.67 -11.20
C MET A 313 4.60 -19.40 -9.73
N MET A 314 4.04 -18.22 -9.41
CA MET A 314 3.64 -17.89 -8.03
C MET A 314 2.57 -18.83 -7.47
N LYS A 315 1.68 -19.33 -8.32
CA LYS A 315 0.64 -20.27 -7.90
C LYS A 315 1.24 -21.62 -7.49
N ARG A 316 2.20 -22.13 -8.28
CA ARG A 316 2.93 -23.38 -8.00
C ARG A 316 3.72 -23.30 -6.69
N GLN A 317 4.44 -22.19 -6.46
CA GLN A 317 5.17 -21.92 -5.22
C GLN A 317 4.31 -21.93 -3.93
N LYS A 318 2.98 -21.81 -4.05
CA LYS A 318 2.04 -21.89 -2.92
C LYS A 318 1.45 -23.29 -2.70
N GLU A 319 1.76 -24.26 -3.56
CA GLU A 319 1.26 -25.63 -3.44
C GLU A 319 2.02 -26.39 -2.32
N PRO A 320 1.34 -27.17 -1.48
CA PRO A 320 1.98 -27.90 -0.37
C PRO A 320 3.02 -28.90 -0.90
N GLY A 321 4.30 -28.66 -0.62
CA GLY A 321 5.41 -29.58 -0.96
C GLY A 321 6.53 -28.96 -1.80
N GLU A 322 6.31 -27.82 -2.46
CA GLU A 322 7.38 -27.04 -3.10
C GLU A 322 8.00 -26.07 -2.08
N GLN A 323 9.17 -26.42 -1.53
CA GLN A 323 9.99 -25.45 -0.80
C GLN A 323 10.58 -24.47 -1.80
N THR A 324 10.05 -23.24 -1.81
CA THR A 324 10.66 -22.16 -2.58
C THR A 324 11.76 -21.54 -1.73
N GLU A 325 13.01 -21.67 -2.14
CA GLU A 325 14.13 -20.99 -1.48
C GLU A 325 13.95 -19.47 -1.67
N VAL A 326 13.65 -18.75 -0.59
CA VAL A 326 13.60 -17.28 -0.62
C VAL A 326 15.05 -16.78 -0.57
N LEU A 327 15.52 -16.24 -1.69
CA LEU A 327 16.85 -15.66 -1.77
C LEU A 327 16.83 -14.27 -1.11
N PHE A 328 17.62 -14.12 -0.06
CA PHE A 328 17.87 -12.83 0.57
C PHE A 328 19.18 -12.24 0.06
N ASN A 329 19.15 -10.96 -0.28
CA ASN A 329 20.32 -10.19 -0.69
C ASN A 329 20.54 -9.00 0.24
N THR A 330 21.76 -8.47 0.26
CA THR A 330 22.06 -7.23 0.99
C THR A 330 21.99 -6.03 0.04
N LEU A 331 21.12 -5.08 0.37
CA LEU A 331 21.08 -3.76 -0.25
C LEU A 331 22.01 -2.80 0.51
N HIS A 332 23.01 -2.29 -0.19
CA HIS A 332 23.86 -1.19 0.28
C HIS A 332 23.31 0.11 -0.27
N VAL A 333 23.10 1.09 0.61
CA VAL A 333 22.53 2.39 0.27
C VAL A 333 23.61 3.46 0.42
N ASN A 334 23.81 4.29 -0.59
CA ASN A 334 24.71 5.42 -0.49
C ASN A 334 24.08 6.54 0.36
N PRO A 335 24.74 7.04 1.42
CA PRO A 335 24.20 8.12 2.24
C PRO A 335 23.85 9.40 1.48
N ASP A 336 24.56 9.70 0.39
CA ASP A 336 24.34 10.91 -0.41
C ASP A 336 23.29 10.71 -1.50
N HIS A 337 22.99 9.46 -1.86
CA HIS A 337 22.08 9.07 -2.96
C HIS A 337 21.02 8.04 -2.54
N TRP A 338 20.64 8.08 -1.26
CA TRP A 338 19.78 7.04 -0.68
C TRP A 338 18.41 6.97 -1.34
N ARG A 339 17.91 8.10 -1.86
CA ARG A 339 16.62 8.21 -2.55
C ARG A 339 16.66 7.45 -3.87
N GLU A 340 17.70 7.68 -4.67
CA GLU A 340 17.89 6.99 -5.95
C GLU A 340 18.07 5.49 -5.74
N ASP A 341 18.86 5.09 -4.75
CA ASP A 341 19.13 3.68 -4.47
C ASP A 341 17.87 2.92 -4.04
N PHE A 342 17.07 3.50 -3.14
CA PHE A 342 15.80 2.90 -2.75
C PHE A 342 14.79 2.86 -3.89
N LEU A 343 14.67 3.94 -4.68
CA LEU A 343 13.78 3.94 -5.83
C LEU A 343 14.21 2.90 -6.88
N ALA A 344 15.52 2.73 -7.10
CA ALA A 344 16.05 1.71 -7.99
C ALA A 344 15.74 0.29 -7.48
N SER A 345 15.87 0.06 -6.17
CA SER A 345 15.48 -1.19 -5.51
C SER A 345 13.98 -1.49 -5.69
N ALA A 346 13.12 -0.51 -5.42
CA ALA A 346 11.68 -0.64 -5.62
C ALA A 346 11.32 -0.93 -7.10
N LYS A 347 12.00 -0.29 -8.06
CA LYS A 347 11.81 -0.55 -9.51
C LYS A 347 12.22 -1.96 -9.93
N ARG A 348 13.17 -2.58 -9.24
CA ARG A 348 13.52 -4.01 -9.44
C ARG A 348 12.50 -4.96 -8.79
N GLY A 349 11.57 -4.43 -8.00
CA GLY A 349 10.58 -5.22 -7.26
C GLY A 349 11.16 -5.84 -5.99
N GLU A 350 12.27 -5.33 -5.48
CA GLU A 350 12.89 -5.82 -4.24
C GLU A 350 12.12 -5.29 -3.03
N HIS A 351 11.88 -6.16 -2.05
CA HIS A 351 11.23 -5.80 -0.80
C HIS A 351 12.26 -5.79 0.33
N ILE A 352 12.34 -4.69 1.06
CA ILE A 352 13.16 -4.61 2.28
C ILE A 352 12.43 -5.33 3.40
N VAL A 353 13.09 -6.33 3.97
CA VAL A 353 12.56 -7.12 5.10
C VAL A 353 13.13 -6.63 6.44
N ARG A 354 14.33 -6.06 6.43
CA ARG A 354 15.03 -5.60 7.64
C ARG A 354 16.14 -4.61 7.30
N PHE A 355 16.40 -3.67 8.21
CA PHE A 355 17.62 -2.86 8.21
C PHE A 355 18.63 -3.40 9.25
N THR A 356 19.84 -3.76 8.80
CA THR A 356 20.93 -4.21 9.69
C THR A 356 21.82 -3.06 10.14
N ALA A 357 21.83 -1.95 9.39
CA ALA A 357 22.39 -0.65 9.75
C ALA A 357 21.59 0.44 9.00
N PRO A 358 21.72 1.73 9.32
CA PRO A 358 20.95 2.79 8.65
C PRO A 358 21.01 2.66 7.12
N PHE A 359 22.20 2.50 6.54
CA PHE A 359 22.41 2.43 5.10
C PHE A 359 22.61 1.00 4.56
N ARG A 360 22.11 -0.01 5.28
CA ARG A 360 22.24 -1.42 4.88
C ARG A 360 21.01 -2.21 5.25
N ALA A 361 20.37 -2.80 4.24
CA ALA A 361 19.14 -3.55 4.39
C ALA A 361 19.27 -4.96 3.82
N ILE A 362 18.48 -5.88 4.37
CA ILE A 362 18.22 -7.19 3.78
C ILE A 362 16.96 -7.05 2.92
N ILE A 363 17.06 -7.56 1.70
CA ILE A 363 15.99 -7.54 0.71
C ILE A 363 15.67 -8.96 0.25
N GLU A 364 14.43 -9.17 -0.16
CA GLU A 364 14.00 -10.35 -0.91
C GLU A 364 13.46 -9.92 -2.29
N ASP A 365 13.52 -10.82 -3.26
CA ASP A 365 12.93 -10.59 -4.56
C ASP A 365 11.39 -10.68 -4.48
N GLY A 366 10.74 -9.57 -4.76
CA GLY A 366 9.28 -9.50 -4.84
C GLY A 366 8.71 -9.98 -6.19
N PRO A 367 7.40 -9.83 -6.38
CA PRO A 367 6.72 -10.14 -7.62
C PRO A 367 7.06 -9.14 -8.75
N SER A 368 8.21 -9.27 -9.42
CA SER A 368 8.53 -8.45 -10.61
C SER A 368 8.01 -9.08 -11.91
N VAL A 369 7.48 -8.25 -12.82
CA VAL A 369 7.29 -8.58 -14.25
C VAL A 369 8.53 -8.06 -14.97
N LYS A 370 9.40 -8.95 -15.46
CA LYS A 370 10.61 -8.60 -16.21
C LYS A 370 10.37 -8.74 -17.70
#